data_AF-A0A6N7L2Q5-F1
#
_entry.id   AF-A0A6N7L2Q5-F1
#
_cell.length_a   1.000
_cell.length_b   1.000
_cell.length_c   1.000
_cell.angle_alpha   90.00
_cell.angle_beta   90.00
_cell.angle_gamma   90.00
#
_symmetry.space_group_name_H-M   'P 1'
#
loop_
_entity.id
_entity.type
_entity.pdbx_description
1 polymer ?
#
loop_
_entity_poly.entity_id
_entity_poly.type
_entity_poly.pdbx_seq_one_letter_code
_entity_poly.pdbx_strand_id
1 'polypeptide(L)'
;MSRYLPDPSIPVADLGRAVHAALDAAREAGAPLLALAYPPQQSGASWHVTALEAATSDVRFGFHSGSPEWDRQAVEREFRRRGYDSLAGMLRQEWTELPDGGRCTHLFSDPHDPDDWWS
;
A
#
# COMPACT_ATOMS: atom_id res chain seq x y z
N MET A 1 24.84 -9.70 18.44
CA MET A 1 23.43 -9.40 18.11
C MET A 1 23.27 -7.89 18.02
N SER A 2 23.48 -7.30 16.84
CA SER A 2 23.31 -5.85 16.66
C SER A 2 21.82 -5.55 16.49
N ARG A 3 21.24 -4.87 17.48
CA ARG A 3 19.90 -4.27 17.36
C ARG A 3 20.01 -3.11 16.38
N TYR A 4 19.31 -3.20 15.25
CA TYR A 4 19.16 -2.09 14.32
C TYR A 4 18.34 -1.01 15.05
N LEU A 5 18.96 0.13 15.33
CA LEU A 5 18.26 1.32 15.84
C LEU A 5 17.74 2.09 14.63
N PRO A 6 16.44 2.42 14.56
CA PRO A 6 15.91 3.27 13.50
C PRO A 6 16.51 4.68 13.59
N ASP A 7 16.78 5.26 12.42
CA ASP A 7 17.34 6.61 12.27
C ASP A 7 16.39 7.67 12.88
N PRO A 8 16.86 8.55 13.78
CA PRO A 8 16.03 9.56 14.45
C PRO A 8 15.63 10.74 13.55
N SER A 9 16.08 10.77 12.30
CA SER A 9 15.83 11.88 11.36
C SER A 9 14.52 11.75 10.58
N ILE A 10 13.80 10.64 10.77
CA ILE A 10 12.47 10.41 10.19
C ILE A 10 11.44 10.68 11.29
N PRO A 11 10.41 11.52 11.07
CA PRO A 11 9.28 11.59 11.99
C PRO A 11 8.50 10.26 11.93
N VAL A 12 8.95 9.27 12.70
CA VAL A 12 8.40 7.91 12.73
C VAL A 12 6.99 7.85 13.36
N ALA A 13 6.55 8.91 14.05
CA ALA A 13 5.39 8.83 14.93
C ALA A 13 4.01 9.03 14.26
N ASP A 14 3.89 9.78 13.16
CA ASP A 14 2.57 10.15 12.60
C ASP A 14 2.13 9.26 11.43
N LEU A 15 3.07 8.68 10.70
CA LEU A 15 2.80 7.67 9.67
C LEU A 15 2.09 6.45 10.26
N GLY A 16 2.50 6.02 11.46
CA GLY A 16 1.93 4.84 12.12
C GLY A 16 0.44 4.98 12.38
N ARG A 17 -0.03 6.13 12.86
CA ARG A 17 -1.45 6.31 13.20
C ARG A 17 -2.33 6.36 11.96
N ALA A 18 -1.91 7.09 10.92
CA ALA A 18 -2.67 7.19 9.68
C ALA A 18 -2.73 5.84 8.93
N VAL A 19 -1.61 5.11 8.89
CA VAL A 19 -1.57 3.76 8.31
C VAL A 19 -2.41 2.78 9.12
N HIS A 20 -2.38 2.83 10.45
CA HIS A 20 -3.23 1.98 11.29
C HIS A 20 -4.72 2.29 11.08
N ALA A 21 -5.11 3.56 10.99
CA ALA A 21 -6.48 3.94 10.67
C ALA A 21 -6.91 3.43 9.27
N ALA A 22 -6.01 3.47 8.29
CA ALA A 22 -6.28 2.91 6.96
C ALA A 22 -6.36 1.37 6.98
N LEU A 23 -5.59 0.69 7.83
CA LEU A 23 -5.69 -0.77 8.03
C LEU A 23 -7.00 -1.13 8.73
N ASP A 24 -7.42 -0.36 9.73
CA ASP A 24 -8.71 -0.53 10.39
C ASP A 24 -9.86 -0.33 9.40
N ALA A 25 -9.81 0.72 8.58
CA ALA A 25 -10.78 0.95 7.53
C ALA A 25 -10.81 -0.17 6.47
N ALA A 26 -9.65 -0.74 6.12
CA ALA A 26 -9.56 -1.90 5.24
C ALA A 26 -10.25 -3.13 5.85
N ARG A 27 -10.00 -3.41 7.15
CA ARG A 27 -10.66 -4.50 7.88
C ARG A 27 -12.19 -4.30 7.93
N GLU A 28 -12.65 -3.10 8.25
CA GLU A 28 -14.08 -2.76 8.30
C GLU A 28 -14.75 -2.88 6.92
N ALA A 29 -14.03 -2.57 5.85
CA ALA A 29 -14.50 -2.71 4.48
C ALA A 29 -14.40 -4.16 3.94
N GLY A 30 -13.87 -5.10 4.71
CA GLY A 30 -13.64 -6.48 4.27
C GLY A 30 -12.56 -6.60 3.19
N ALA A 31 -11.65 -5.62 3.08
CA ALA A 31 -10.53 -5.68 2.16
C ALA A 31 -9.40 -6.50 2.79
N PRO A 32 -8.90 -7.56 2.13
CA PRO A 32 -7.82 -8.38 2.69
C PRO A 32 -6.50 -7.61 2.81
N LEU A 33 -6.27 -6.65 1.91
CA LEU A 33 -5.00 -5.94 1.81
C LEU A 33 -5.19 -4.42 1.77
N LEU A 34 -4.22 -3.69 2.31
CA LEU A 34 -4.07 -2.25 2.15
C LEU A 34 -2.82 -1.96 1.32
N ALA A 35 -2.97 -1.30 0.17
CA ALA A 35 -1.86 -0.74 -0.56
C ALA A 35 -1.47 0.63 0.00
N LEU A 36 -0.17 0.83 0.20
CA LEU A 36 0.47 2.08 0.54
C LEU A 36 1.44 2.46 -0.58
N ALA A 37 1.56 3.74 -0.88
CA ALA A 37 2.56 4.27 -1.79
C ALA A 37 3.21 5.51 -1.18
N TYR A 38 4.54 5.55 -1.18
CA TYR A 38 5.29 6.69 -0.69
C TYR A 38 6.24 7.25 -1.76
N PRO A 39 6.45 8.58 -1.77
CA PRO A 39 7.37 9.20 -2.70
C PRO A 39 8.81 8.74 -2.44
N PRO A 40 9.67 8.84 -3.45
CA PRO A 40 11.08 8.48 -3.31
C PRO A 40 11.79 9.34 -2.26
N GLN A 41 12.58 8.70 -1.37
CA GLN A 41 13.44 9.42 -0.42
C GLN A 41 14.67 10.05 -1.09
N GLN A 42 15.04 9.57 -2.28
CA GLN A 42 16.19 10.05 -3.05
C GLN A 42 15.71 10.66 -4.37
N SER A 43 16.25 11.83 -4.73
CA SER A 43 15.90 12.49 -5.99
C SER A 43 16.19 11.58 -7.18
N GLY A 44 15.20 11.38 -8.06
CA GLY A 44 15.28 10.52 -9.23
C GLY A 44 14.98 9.03 -8.97
N ALA A 45 14.78 8.62 -7.72
CA ALA A 45 14.22 7.29 -7.42
C ALA A 45 12.71 7.27 -7.70
N SER A 46 12.12 6.08 -7.74
CA SER A 46 10.69 5.91 -8.01
C SER A 46 9.88 5.69 -6.75
N TRP A 47 8.56 5.92 -6.85
CA TRP A 47 7.63 5.65 -5.75
C TRP A 47 7.72 4.19 -5.32
N HIS A 48 7.70 3.96 -4.01
CA HIS A 48 7.66 2.62 -3.45
C HIS A 48 6.22 2.31 -3.03
N VAL A 49 5.68 1.23 -3.56
CA VAL A 49 4.34 0.72 -3.28
C VAL A 49 4.47 -0.56 -2.46
N THR A 50 3.74 -0.68 -1.37
CA THR A 50 3.74 -1.83 -0.47
C THR A 50 2.31 -2.24 -0.18
N ALA A 51 1.99 -3.53 -0.30
CA ALA A 51 0.72 -4.10 0.13
C ALA A 51 0.90 -4.75 1.49
N LEU A 52 0.03 -4.37 2.43
CA LEU A 52 -0.01 -4.89 3.79
C LEU A 52 -1.24 -5.77 3.99
N GLU A 53 -1.07 -6.89 4.68
CA GLU A 53 -2.16 -7.68 5.22
C GLU A 53 -2.99 -6.84 6.18
N ALA A 54 -4.27 -6.67 5.87
CA ALA A 54 -5.16 -5.89 6.73
C ALA A 54 -5.19 -6.53 8.11
N ALA A 55 -5.30 -7.86 8.23
CA ALA A 55 -5.38 -8.54 9.52
C ALA A 55 -4.12 -8.40 10.40
N THR A 56 -2.93 -8.59 9.83
CA THR A 56 -1.67 -8.70 10.60
C THR A 56 -0.75 -7.50 10.46
N SER A 57 -0.99 -6.61 9.51
CA SER A 57 -0.10 -5.52 9.11
C SER A 57 1.23 -6.00 8.49
N ASP A 58 1.34 -7.28 8.14
CA ASP A 58 2.53 -7.83 7.51
C ASP A 58 2.64 -7.41 6.04
N VAL A 59 3.86 -7.25 5.55
CA VAL A 59 4.09 -6.94 4.14
C VAL A 59 3.84 -8.20 3.30
N ARG A 60 2.84 -8.14 2.42
CA ARG A 60 2.57 -9.19 1.44
C ARG A 60 3.51 -9.09 0.24
N PHE A 61 3.65 -7.89 -0.30
CA PHE A 61 4.59 -7.60 -1.38
C PHE A 61 4.90 -6.10 -1.46
N GLY A 62 5.98 -5.77 -2.17
CA GLY A 62 6.30 -4.40 -2.55
C GLY A 62 6.82 -4.31 -3.98
N PHE A 63 6.78 -3.12 -4.56
CA PHE A 63 7.39 -2.82 -5.85
C PHE A 63 7.64 -1.33 -6.02
N HIS A 64 8.46 -1.00 -7.01
CA HIS A 64 8.73 0.36 -7.43
C HIS A 64 7.88 0.73 -8.64
N SER A 65 7.28 1.92 -8.66
CA SER A 65 6.44 2.38 -9.78
C SER A 65 7.22 2.58 -11.08
N GLY A 66 8.56 2.67 -11.00
CA GLY A 66 9.43 2.94 -12.14
C GLY A 66 9.48 4.42 -12.56
N SER A 67 8.75 5.31 -11.88
CA SER A 67 8.75 6.75 -12.12
C SER A 67 8.93 7.56 -10.82
N PRO A 68 9.69 8.67 -10.84
CA PRO A 68 9.73 9.62 -9.71
C PRO A 68 8.41 10.38 -9.53
N GLU A 69 7.60 10.47 -10.58
CA GLU A 69 6.27 11.06 -10.55
C GLU A 69 5.22 9.99 -10.21
N TRP A 70 4.14 10.40 -9.53
CA TRP A 70 3.04 9.51 -9.22
C TRP A 70 2.24 9.18 -10.49
N ASP A 71 2.41 7.96 -10.99
CA ASP A 71 1.59 7.41 -12.08
C ASP A 71 0.64 6.35 -11.52
N ARG A 72 -0.55 6.80 -11.12
CA ARG A 72 -1.61 5.92 -10.63
C ARG A 72 -1.93 4.82 -11.64
N GLN A 73 -2.01 5.13 -12.93
CA GLN A 73 -2.42 4.15 -13.94
C GLN A 73 -1.39 3.03 -14.12
N ALA A 74 -0.10 3.34 -14.00
CA ALA A 74 0.96 2.33 -14.00
C ALA A 74 0.83 1.40 -12.78
N VAL A 75 0.62 1.95 -11.59
CA VAL A 75 0.42 1.20 -10.35
C VAL A 75 -0.83 0.30 -10.41
N GLU A 76 -1.97 0.82 -10.89
CA GLU A 76 -3.19 0.02 -11.06
C GLU A 76 -3.06 -1.09 -12.10
N ARG A 77 -2.21 -0.88 -13.13
CA ARG A 77 -1.92 -1.92 -14.12
C ARG A 77 -1.05 -3.02 -13.51
N GLU A 78 -0.13 -2.65 -12.63
CA GLU A 78 0.69 -3.60 -11.89
C GLU A 78 -0.14 -4.46 -10.94
N PHE A 79 -1.10 -3.86 -10.22
CA PHE A 79 -2.04 -4.61 -9.39
C PHE A 79 -2.86 -5.61 -10.18
N ARG A 80 -3.49 -5.16 -11.27
CA ARG A 80 -4.26 -6.07 -12.15
C ARG A 80 -3.41 -7.19 -12.75
N ARG A 81 -2.15 -6.89 -13.12
CA ARG A 81 -1.21 -7.90 -13.60
C ARG A 81 -0.92 -8.97 -12.55
N ARG A 82 -0.94 -8.59 -11.27
CA ARG A 82 -0.76 -9.48 -10.12
C ARG A 82 -2.05 -10.12 -9.63
N GLY A 83 -3.20 -9.80 -10.23
CA GLY A 83 -4.51 -10.34 -9.87
C GLY A 83 -5.26 -9.57 -8.78
N TYR A 84 -4.81 -8.36 -8.42
CA TYR A 84 -5.46 -7.52 -7.42
C TYR A 84 -6.27 -6.39 -8.06
N ASP A 85 -7.41 -6.06 -7.45
CA ASP A 85 -8.23 -4.91 -7.79
C ASP A 85 -8.20 -3.90 -6.65
N SER A 86 -7.90 -2.64 -6.93
CA SER A 86 -7.95 -1.60 -5.90
C SER A 86 -9.31 -0.91 -5.84
N LEU A 87 -9.71 -0.44 -4.65
CA LEU A 87 -10.91 0.37 -4.48
C LEU A 87 -10.88 1.62 -5.36
N ALA A 88 -9.74 2.31 -5.38
CA ALA A 88 -9.57 3.54 -6.17
C ALA A 88 -9.66 3.26 -7.68
N GLY A 89 -9.08 2.14 -8.14
CA GLY A 89 -9.19 1.66 -9.51
C GLY A 89 -10.64 1.34 -9.90
N MET A 90 -11.35 0.59 -9.05
CA MET A 90 -12.75 0.21 -9.24
C MET A 90 -13.67 1.44 -9.29
N LEU A 91 -13.50 2.38 -8.36
CA LEU A 91 -14.32 3.60 -8.28
C LEU A 91 -13.85 4.72 -9.23
N ARG A 92 -12.73 4.52 -9.94
CA ARG A 92 -12.05 5.53 -10.76
C ARG A 92 -11.74 6.82 -9.98
N GLN A 93 -11.42 6.68 -8.71
CA GLN A 93 -11.06 7.77 -7.82
C GLN A 93 -9.55 7.85 -7.62
N GLU A 94 -9.10 8.96 -7.06
CA GLU A 94 -7.74 9.06 -6.56
C GLU A 94 -7.57 8.23 -5.29
N TRP A 95 -6.32 7.87 -5.00
CA TRP A 95 -5.98 7.19 -3.76
C TRP A 95 -6.16 8.17 -2.59
N THR A 96 -6.52 7.63 -1.43
CA THR A 96 -6.61 8.41 -0.20
C THR A 96 -5.23 8.93 0.16
N GLU A 97 -5.11 10.22 0.44
CA GLU A 97 -3.84 10.84 0.82
C GLU A 97 -3.47 10.44 2.26
N LEU A 98 -2.17 10.20 2.46
CA LEU A 98 -1.54 9.98 3.75
C LEU A 98 -0.52 11.11 4.02
N PRO A 99 -0.06 11.25 5.27
CA PRO A 99 1.06 12.14 5.59
C PRO A 99 2.29 11.92 4.71
N ASP A 100 3.16 12.94 4.64
CA ASP A 100 4.41 12.93 3.87
C ASP A 100 4.23 12.67 2.36
N GLY A 101 3.06 13.03 1.83
CA GLY A 101 2.72 12.80 0.42
C GLY A 101 2.46 11.34 0.09
N GLY A 102 2.33 10.48 1.11
CA GLY A 102 1.93 9.09 0.95
C GLY A 102 0.51 8.98 0.42
N ARG A 103 0.16 7.78 -0.06
CA ARG A 103 -1.16 7.47 -0.61
C ARG A 103 -1.54 6.06 -0.21
N CYS A 104 -2.82 5.78 -0.07
CA CYS A 104 -3.31 4.43 0.14
C CYS A 104 -4.61 4.10 -0.60
N THR A 105 -4.83 2.82 -0.82
CA THR A 105 -6.09 2.27 -1.33
C THR A 105 -6.28 0.86 -0.83
N HIS A 106 -7.52 0.43 -0.66
CA HIS A 106 -7.83 -0.95 -0.31
C HIS A 106 -7.63 -1.84 -1.54
N LEU A 107 -7.06 -3.01 -1.35
CA LEU A 107 -6.95 -4.04 -2.38
C LEU A 107 -7.92 -5.17 -2.07
N PHE A 108 -8.73 -5.49 -3.07
CA PHE A 108 -9.65 -6.60 -3.14
C PHE A 108 -9.14 -7.61 -4.18
N SER A 109 -9.77 -8.78 -4.23
CA SER A 109 -9.36 -9.90 -5.08
C SER A 109 -7.91 -10.31 -4.76
N ASP A 110 -7.71 -11.12 -3.73
CA ASP A 110 -6.39 -11.68 -3.45
C ASP A 110 -6.30 -13.07 -4.10
N PRO A 111 -5.52 -13.25 -5.18
CA PRO A 111 -5.38 -14.54 -5.87
C PRO A 111 -4.64 -15.59 -5.01
N HIS A 112 -4.19 -15.21 -3.82
CA HIS A 112 -3.51 -16.07 -2.85
C HIS A 112 -4.31 -16.19 -1.54
N ASP A 113 -5.55 -15.70 -1.51
CA ASP A 113 -6.49 -16.01 -0.44
C ASP A 113 -7.10 -17.41 -0.69
N PRO A 114 -6.86 -18.38 0.21
CA PRO A 114 -7.36 -19.74 0.05
C PRO A 114 -8.89 -19.86 0.17
N ASP A 115 -9.60 -18.84 0.68
CA ASP A 115 -11.06 -18.89 0.83
C ASP A 115 -11.84 -18.69 -0.50
N ASP A 116 -11.19 -18.20 -1.56
CA ASP A 116 -11.85 -17.91 -2.85
C ASP A 116 -11.89 -19.12 -3.82
N TRP A 117 -11.39 -20.29 -3.42
CA TRP A 117 -11.37 -21.50 -4.27
C TRP A 117 -12.63 -22.37 -4.16
N TRP A 118 -13.58 -22.00 -3.29
CA TRP A 118 -14.80 -22.78 -3.01
C TRP A 118 -16.10 -21.98 -3.21
N SER A 119 -16.20 -21.21 -4.29
CA SER A 119 -17.48 -20.66 -4.78
C SER A 119 -17.76 -21.04 -6.23
#